data_AF-A0A7G2EYD9-F1
#
_entry.id   AF-A0A7G2EYD9-F1
#
_cell.length_a   1.000
_cell.length_b   1.000
_cell.length_c   1.000
_cell.angle_alpha   90.00
_cell.angle_beta   90.00
_cell.angle_gamma   90.00
#
_symmetry.space_group_name_H-M   'P 1'
#
loop_
_entity.id
_entity.type
_entity.pdbx_description
1 polymer ?
#
loop_
_entity_poly.entity_id
_entity_poly.type
_entity_poly.pdbx_seq_one_letter_code
_entity_poly.pdbx_strand_id
1 'polypeptide(L)'
;MNRTVVRRISSVNSKFFHIALVECRDFKGTRLNITAPSDSPNTDGIHIERSSNVYFSRSHIATGDDCVSIGQGNSQITITSIKCGPGHGISVGSLGRYPNEKDVNGLVVKDCKISGTTNGIRIKTWANSPGLSAATNMTFENIIMNNVTNPIIIDQSYCPFSSCISNVPSKVELSEIYFKNIRGTSSSLVAVQLHCSRGMPCKKVYLENVHLDLSSSDGGRKQSSNRGNEAVSSSCRNVSMMELESETQELHLHVNGEPEGKFSTEERSHKYSWRLRVSLYVTLLLAGETIATLLGRLYYEKGGKSTWLETLVQLVGFPLTLPCYYYLKPEPSKTKTITKKTTSSFLTLSLVYIGLGLLVAGHCILYSFGLLYLPVSTFSLISASQLAFNAVFSYFLNSQKITPFILNSLVLLTISSTLLVIQHEPESPSSTSKSAAKSKYVIGYICAVGSSAGYSLVLSLTDYAFEKILKKYTFKAILDMATYPSMVATCVVVVGLFGSGGWKKLSTEMEEFQLGKSSYILINIGSTISWQACLIGSVGLIIEVSSLFSNVISTLCLPVVPVLAVVFFRDEMSGIKLIAMFLAIWGFVSYGYQHYVNDRKPEEDQELPQSKEEEEQKQVDTIHVQA
;
A
#
# COMPACT_ATOMS: atom_id res chain seq x y z
N MET A 1 -28.32 19.16 -5.66
CA MET A 1 -28.77 20.57 -5.90
C MET A 1 -29.66 20.63 -7.14
N ASN A 2 -30.60 21.58 -7.23
CA ASN A 2 -31.49 21.70 -8.38
C ASN A 2 -31.48 23.14 -8.94
N ARG A 3 -31.31 23.31 -10.26
CA ARG A 3 -31.28 24.62 -10.96
C ARG A 3 -30.20 25.57 -10.43
N THR A 4 -28.95 25.13 -10.45
CA THR A 4 -27.83 25.88 -9.86
C THR A 4 -26.91 26.43 -10.94
N VAL A 5 -26.46 27.68 -10.76
CA VAL A 5 -25.53 28.35 -11.67
C VAL A 5 -24.29 28.80 -10.90
N VAL A 6 -23.12 28.33 -11.31
CA VAL A 6 -21.82 28.70 -10.73
C VAL A 6 -20.97 29.36 -11.82
N ARG A 7 -20.45 30.56 -11.56
CA ARG A 7 -19.67 31.31 -12.55
C ARG A 7 -18.49 32.03 -11.91
N ARG A 8 -17.36 32.07 -12.62
CA ARG A 8 -16.19 32.89 -12.25
C ARG A 8 -15.61 32.57 -10.86
N ILE A 9 -15.65 31.31 -10.46
CA ILE A 9 -15.00 30.84 -9.23
C ILE A 9 -13.61 30.31 -9.56
N SER A 10 -12.65 30.64 -8.70
CA SER A 10 -11.33 30.02 -8.67
C SER A 10 -11.25 29.05 -7.49
N SER A 11 -10.72 27.85 -7.73
CA SER A 11 -10.47 26.85 -6.69
C SER A 11 -9.04 26.34 -6.81
N VAL A 12 -8.29 26.35 -5.69
CA VAL A 12 -6.84 26.14 -5.69
C VAL A 12 -6.47 25.08 -4.67
N ASN A 13 -5.66 24.09 -5.09
CA ASN A 13 -5.08 23.04 -4.24
C ASN A 13 -6.08 22.28 -3.36
N SER A 14 -7.26 21.96 -3.89
CA SER A 14 -8.22 21.13 -3.16
C SER A 14 -7.70 19.70 -3.03
N LYS A 15 -8.01 19.04 -1.92
CA LYS A 15 -7.80 17.58 -1.77
C LYS A 15 -9.00 16.84 -2.38
N PHE A 16 -8.76 15.68 -2.99
CA PHE A 16 -9.77 14.84 -3.63
C PHE A 16 -10.44 15.47 -4.86
N PHE A 17 -11.32 16.45 -4.65
CA PHE A 17 -12.10 17.10 -5.71
C PHE A 17 -12.08 18.61 -5.52
N HIS A 18 -11.96 19.39 -6.59
CA HIS A 18 -12.23 20.82 -6.53
C HIS A 18 -13.73 21.13 -6.56
N ILE A 19 -14.49 20.38 -7.36
CA ILE A 19 -15.96 20.44 -7.42
C ILE A 19 -16.49 19.01 -7.57
N ALA A 20 -17.33 18.56 -6.65
CA ALA A 20 -18.06 17.30 -6.77
C ALA A 20 -19.56 17.58 -6.88
N LEU A 21 -20.17 17.15 -7.99
CA LEU A 21 -21.60 17.19 -8.22
C LEU A 21 -22.17 15.79 -8.04
N VAL A 22 -22.86 15.57 -6.92
CA VAL A 22 -23.55 14.32 -6.61
C VAL A 22 -25.04 14.63 -6.54
N GLU A 23 -25.87 13.84 -7.23
CA GLU A 23 -27.33 13.96 -7.19
C GLU A 23 -27.84 15.38 -7.50
N CYS A 24 -27.30 15.95 -8.59
CA CYS A 24 -27.66 17.28 -9.05
C CYS A 24 -28.54 17.23 -10.31
N ARG A 25 -29.42 18.23 -10.45
CA ARG A 25 -30.25 18.42 -11.63
C ARG A 25 -30.16 19.87 -12.11
N ASP A 26 -30.06 20.06 -13.42
CA ASP A 26 -30.04 21.39 -14.06
C ASP A 26 -28.90 22.28 -13.50
N PHE A 27 -27.67 21.77 -13.52
CA PHE A 27 -26.49 22.51 -13.03
C PHE A 27 -25.71 23.15 -14.17
N LYS A 28 -25.28 24.40 -14.00
CA LYS A 28 -24.46 25.13 -14.98
C LYS A 28 -23.22 25.77 -14.36
N GLY A 29 -22.04 25.23 -14.69
CA GLY A 29 -20.74 25.81 -14.33
C GLY A 29 -20.09 26.53 -15.52
N THR A 30 -19.69 27.79 -15.38
CA THR A 30 -19.01 28.51 -16.48
C THR A 30 -17.88 29.42 -16.02
N ARG A 31 -16.80 29.51 -16.81
CA ARG A 31 -15.66 30.40 -16.49
C ARG A 31 -15.02 30.08 -15.14
N LEU A 32 -14.81 28.80 -14.86
CA LEU A 32 -14.14 28.34 -13.66
C LEU A 32 -12.63 28.32 -13.90
N ASN A 33 -11.85 28.57 -12.85
CA ASN A 33 -10.40 28.44 -12.88
C ASN A 33 -9.96 27.51 -11.75
N ILE A 34 -9.64 26.27 -12.09
CA ILE A 34 -9.28 25.22 -11.15
C ILE A 34 -7.80 24.90 -11.33
N THR A 35 -7.03 24.99 -10.26
CA THR A 35 -5.58 24.78 -10.31
C THR A 35 -5.07 23.98 -9.11
N ALA A 36 -4.32 22.92 -9.38
CA ALA A 36 -3.49 22.20 -8.43
C ALA A 36 -2.19 21.75 -9.13
N PRO A 37 -1.10 21.46 -8.38
CA PRO A 37 0.12 20.91 -8.95
C PRO A 37 -0.10 19.61 -9.73
N SER A 38 0.70 19.37 -10.76
CA SER A 38 0.61 18.17 -11.60
C SER A 38 0.90 16.86 -10.86
N ASP A 39 1.61 16.93 -9.74
CA ASP A 39 1.95 15.80 -8.87
C ASP A 39 0.99 15.66 -7.68
N SER A 40 -0.11 16.42 -7.66
CA SER A 40 -1.08 16.39 -6.57
C SER A 40 -1.90 15.10 -6.59
N PRO A 41 -1.74 14.21 -5.58
CA PRO A 41 -2.32 12.87 -5.64
C PRO A 41 -3.84 12.91 -5.52
N ASN A 42 -4.52 12.20 -6.42
CA ASN A 42 -5.98 11.99 -6.39
C ASN A 42 -6.75 13.33 -6.33
N THR A 43 -6.41 14.26 -7.23
CA THR A 43 -7.05 15.58 -7.34
C THR A 43 -7.79 15.75 -8.66
N ASP A 44 -9.10 15.58 -8.61
CA ASP A 44 -9.97 15.79 -9.74
C ASP A 44 -10.47 17.23 -9.77
N GLY A 45 -10.54 17.82 -10.96
CA GLY A 45 -11.10 19.16 -11.13
C GLY A 45 -12.60 19.18 -10.88
N ILE A 46 -13.35 18.46 -11.72
CA ILE A 46 -14.80 18.36 -11.62
C ILE A 46 -15.19 16.89 -11.65
N HIS A 47 -15.82 16.42 -10.58
CA HIS A 47 -16.44 15.10 -10.52
C HIS A 47 -17.95 15.21 -10.64
N ILE A 48 -18.57 14.36 -11.46
CA ILE A 48 -20.01 14.35 -11.68
C ILE A 48 -20.53 12.93 -11.51
N GLU A 49 -21.48 12.73 -10.61
CA GLU A 49 -22.10 11.44 -10.32
C GLU A 49 -23.61 11.60 -10.06
N ARG A 50 -24.41 10.61 -10.48
CA ARG A 50 -25.87 10.53 -10.26
C ARG A 50 -26.62 11.82 -10.64
N SER A 51 -26.15 12.54 -11.65
CA SER A 51 -26.65 13.88 -11.99
C SER A 51 -27.26 13.96 -13.38
N SER A 52 -28.16 14.92 -13.58
CA SER A 52 -28.87 15.11 -14.86
C SER A 52 -28.85 16.56 -15.33
N ASN A 53 -28.77 16.77 -16.64
CA ASN A 53 -28.76 18.10 -17.27
C ASN A 53 -27.65 19.00 -16.70
N VAL A 54 -26.40 18.51 -16.75
CA VAL A 54 -25.24 19.26 -16.24
C VAL A 54 -24.46 19.85 -17.40
N TYR A 55 -24.12 21.14 -17.29
CA TYR A 55 -23.41 21.87 -18.32
C TYR A 55 -22.19 22.60 -17.77
N PHE A 56 -20.99 22.22 -18.21
CA PHE A 56 -19.76 22.96 -17.93
C PHE A 56 -19.19 23.61 -19.19
N SER A 57 -18.79 24.88 -19.10
CA SER A 57 -18.16 25.54 -20.24
C SER A 57 -17.10 26.60 -19.93
N ARG A 58 -16.21 26.83 -20.90
CA ARG A 58 -15.24 27.94 -20.93
C ARG A 58 -14.41 28.02 -19.66
N SER A 59 -13.88 26.90 -19.20
CA SER A 59 -13.15 26.82 -17.93
C SER A 59 -11.73 26.30 -18.16
N HIS A 60 -10.83 26.68 -17.25
CA HIS A 60 -9.46 26.20 -17.20
C HIS A 60 -9.31 25.28 -16.00
N ILE A 61 -8.82 24.07 -16.22
CA ILE A 61 -8.70 23.04 -15.22
C ILE A 61 -7.32 22.39 -15.35
N ALA A 62 -6.52 22.54 -14.31
CA ALA A 62 -5.19 21.97 -14.17
C ALA A 62 -5.12 21.29 -12.81
N THR A 63 -4.93 19.97 -12.79
CA THR A 63 -4.87 19.20 -11.53
C THR A 63 -3.85 18.06 -11.65
N GLY A 64 -3.68 17.25 -10.59
CA GLY A 64 -2.83 16.06 -10.64
C GLY A 64 -3.52 14.80 -11.16
N ASP A 65 -4.86 14.78 -11.18
CA ASP A 65 -5.68 13.66 -11.68
C ASP A 65 -6.65 14.15 -12.78
N ASP A 66 -7.91 13.71 -12.83
CA ASP A 66 -8.81 14.00 -13.95
C ASP A 66 -9.26 15.48 -13.95
N CYS A 67 -9.19 16.18 -15.09
CA CYS A 67 -9.79 17.51 -15.21
C CYS A 67 -11.32 17.44 -15.02
N VAL A 68 -11.92 16.42 -15.62
CA VAL A 68 -13.34 16.08 -15.45
C VAL A 68 -13.46 14.57 -15.34
N SER A 69 -14.08 14.08 -14.27
CA SER A 69 -14.40 12.68 -14.07
C SER A 69 -15.92 12.47 -14.04
N ILE A 70 -16.39 11.50 -14.82
CA ILE A 70 -17.81 11.11 -14.92
C ILE A 70 -17.98 9.75 -14.25
N GLY A 71 -18.69 9.72 -13.13
CA GLY A 71 -19.12 8.52 -12.42
C GLY A 71 -20.43 7.94 -12.98
N GLN A 72 -21.00 6.99 -12.25
CA GLN A 72 -22.25 6.30 -12.59
C GLN A 72 -23.50 7.19 -12.48
N GLY A 73 -24.59 6.77 -13.13
CA GLY A 73 -25.92 7.37 -12.96
C GLY A 73 -26.14 8.74 -13.57
N ASN A 74 -25.32 9.13 -14.54
CA ASN A 74 -25.40 10.45 -15.17
C ASN A 74 -26.23 10.45 -16.45
N SER A 75 -27.03 11.49 -16.66
CA SER A 75 -27.81 11.65 -17.90
C SER A 75 -27.70 13.06 -18.47
N GLN A 76 -27.46 13.22 -19.77
CA GLN A 76 -27.43 14.54 -20.43
C GLN A 76 -26.38 15.48 -19.81
N ILE A 77 -25.11 15.09 -19.94
CA ILE A 77 -23.97 15.87 -19.45
C ILE A 77 -23.26 16.50 -20.66
N THR A 78 -23.02 17.81 -20.61
CA THR A 78 -22.29 18.53 -21.65
C THR A 78 -21.09 19.26 -21.06
N ILE A 79 -19.90 18.91 -21.55
CA ILE A 79 -18.62 19.52 -21.21
C ILE A 79 -18.09 20.18 -22.49
N THR A 80 -17.93 21.50 -22.50
CA THR A 80 -17.46 22.18 -23.72
C THR A 80 -16.49 23.32 -23.48
N SER A 81 -15.59 23.59 -24.43
CA SER A 81 -14.66 24.72 -24.33
C SER A 81 -13.79 24.67 -23.06
N ILE A 82 -13.33 23.47 -22.68
CA ILE A 82 -12.45 23.28 -21.51
C ILE A 82 -11.00 23.25 -21.97
N LYS A 83 -10.15 24.00 -21.25
CA LYS A 83 -8.69 23.84 -21.31
C LYS A 83 -8.28 22.93 -20.16
N CYS A 84 -7.89 21.72 -20.47
CA CYS A 84 -7.52 20.67 -19.52
C CYS A 84 -6.01 20.42 -19.59
N GLY A 85 -5.35 20.41 -18.44
CA GLY A 85 -3.96 20.00 -18.32
C GLY A 85 -3.10 20.95 -17.47
N PRO A 86 -2.10 20.41 -16.74
CA PRO A 86 -1.72 18.99 -16.62
C PRO A 86 -2.78 18.13 -15.88
N GLY A 87 -2.57 16.81 -15.84
CA GLY A 87 -3.47 15.85 -15.17
C GLY A 87 -3.70 14.54 -15.96
N HIS A 88 -4.81 13.86 -15.73
CA HIS A 88 -5.22 12.60 -16.34
C HIS A 88 -6.23 12.74 -17.49
N GLY A 89 -6.63 13.96 -17.84
CA GLY A 89 -7.52 14.24 -18.97
C GLY A 89 -8.99 14.29 -18.58
N ILE A 90 -9.86 13.80 -19.46
CA ILE A 90 -11.30 13.66 -19.21
C ILE A 90 -11.61 12.16 -19.16
N SER A 91 -12.07 11.70 -17.99
CA SER A 91 -12.33 10.28 -17.76
C SER A 91 -13.81 10.01 -17.54
N VAL A 92 -14.33 8.97 -18.19
CA VAL A 92 -15.61 8.34 -17.87
C VAL A 92 -15.28 7.04 -17.20
N GLY A 93 -15.57 6.86 -15.92
CA GLY A 93 -15.19 5.58 -15.37
C GLY A 93 -15.11 5.40 -13.89
N SER A 94 -14.47 4.28 -13.59
CA SER A 94 -14.71 3.45 -12.42
C SER A 94 -16.14 2.88 -12.43
N LEU A 95 -16.75 2.75 -13.62
CA LEU A 95 -18.09 2.17 -13.79
C LEU A 95 -18.05 0.65 -13.55
N GLY A 96 -19.14 0.10 -13.03
CA GLY A 96 -19.25 -1.30 -12.66
C GLY A 96 -18.46 -1.67 -11.41
N ARG A 97 -18.07 -0.70 -10.56
CA ARG A 97 -17.40 -0.99 -9.29
C ARG A 97 -18.38 -1.55 -8.27
N TYR A 98 -19.57 -0.96 -8.20
CA TYR A 98 -20.56 -1.24 -7.16
C TYR A 98 -21.77 -2.03 -7.69
N PRO A 99 -22.44 -2.81 -6.82
CA PRO A 99 -23.75 -3.36 -7.15
C PRO A 99 -24.76 -2.25 -7.42
N ASN A 100 -25.68 -2.47 -8.37
CA ASN A 100 -26.78 -1.55 -8.68
C ASN A 100 -26.35 -0.13 -9.14
N GLU A 101 -25.18 -0.01 -9.76
CA GLU A 101 -24.81 1.24 -10.44
C GLU A 101 -25.82 1.57 -11.54
N LYS A 102 -26.15 2.86 -11.63
CA LYS A 102 -27.06 3.38 -12.65
C LYS A 102 -26.29 3.69 -13.93
N ASP A 103 -27.01 3.65 -15.04
CA ASP A 103 -26.44 3.88 -16.36
C ASP A 103 -25.92 5.31 -16.54
N VAL A 104 -24.94 5.45 -17.43
CA VAL A 104 -24.47 6.74 -17.95
C VAL A 104 -25.00 6.88 -19.37
N ASN A 105 -25.74 7.95 -19.66
CA ASN A 105 -26.34 8.14 -20.98
C ASN A 105 -26.33 9.60 -21.45
N GLY A 106 -25.88 9.84 -22.68
CA GLY A 106 -25.89 11.19 -23.25
C GLY A 106 -24.80 12.07 -22.65
N LEU A 107 -23.55 11.68 -22.85
CA LEU A 107 -22.38 12.51 -22.53
C LEU A 107 -21.85 13.17 -23.80
N VAL A 108 -21.68 14.48 -23.78
CA VAL A 108 -21.06 15.23 -24.88
C VAL A 108 -19.87 16.01 -24.35
N VAL A 109 -18.68 15.69 -24.85
CA VAL A 109 -17.44 16.44 -24.60
C VAL A 109 -16.99 17.06 -25.92
N LYS A 110 -17.00 18.40 -26.02
CA LYS A 110 -16.68 19.05 -27.28
C LYS A 110 -15.90 20.36 -27.20
N ASP A 111 -15.16 20.68 -28.25
CA ASP A 111 -14.41 21.95 -28.39
C ASP A 111 -13.37 22.13 -27.27
N CYS A 112 -12.72 21.04 -26.85
CA CYS A 112 -11.78 21.03 -25.73
C CYS A 112 -10.33 21.01 -26.20
N LYS A 113 -9.43 21.59 -25.38
CA LYS A 113 -7.98 21.46 -25.56
C LYS A 113 -7.40 20.72 -24.37
N ILE A 114 -6.73 19.60 -24.64
CA ILE A 114 -6.10 18.75 -23.62
C ILE A 114 -4.58 18.80 -23.85
N SER A 115 -3.80 19.20 -22.86
CA SER A 115 -2.36 19.44 -23.04
C SER A 115 -1.51 18.93 -21.88
N GLY A 116 -0.46 18.16 -22.16
CA GLY A 116 0.50 17.69 -21.14
C GLY A 116 -0.14 16.79 -20.08
N THR A 117 -1.16 16.02 -20.46
CA THR A 117 -1.85 15.06 -19.59
C THR A 117 -1.40 13.63 -19.87
N THR A 118 -1.58 12.73 -18.91
CA THR A 118 -1.29 11.30 -19.11
C THR A 118 -2.32 10.62 -20.01
N ASN A 119 -3.58 11.07 -20.01
CA ASN A 119 -4.60 10.60 -20.95
C ASN A 119 -5.37 11.76 -21.57
N GLY A 120 -5.97 11.53 -22.74
CA GLY A 120 -6.86 12.48 -23.39
C GLY A 120 -8.30 12.23 -22.97
N ILE A 121 -8.94 11.30 -23.68
CA ILE A 121 -10.23 10.73 -23.33
C ILE A 121 -10.04 9.29 -22.86
N ARG A 122 -10.55 8.97 -21.66
CA ARG A 122 -10.40 7.64 -21.08
C ARG A 122 -11.75 7.11 -20.58
N ILE A 123 -12.18 5.96 -21.09
CA ILE A 123 -13.36 5.25 -20.63
C ILE A 123 -12.90 4.00 -19.88
N LYS A 124 -13.25 3.84 -18.60
CA LYS A 124 -12.78 2.73 -17.77
C LYS A 124 -13.93 2.05 -17.02
N THR A 125 -14.08 0.73 -17.18
CA THR A 125 -15.07 -0.08 -16.45
C THR A 125 -14.38 -1.20 -15.69
N TRP A 126 -14.80 -1.44 -14.46
CA TRP A 126 -14.20 -2.46 -13.59
C TRP A 126 -14.33 -3.85 -14.18
N ALA A 127 -13.22 -4.58 -14.17
CA ALA A 127 -13.29 -6.03 -14.30
C ALA A 127 -14.07 -6.62 -13.12
N ASN A 128 -14.70 -7.78 -13.33
CA ASN A 128 -15.54 -8.43 -12.33
C ASN A 128 -16.69 -7.53 -11.81
N SER A 129 -17.32 -6.75 -12.69
CA SER A 129 -18.41 -5.88 -12.24
C SER A 129 -19.56 -6.72 -11.64
N PRO A 130 -20.07 -6.34 -10.45
CA PRO A 130 -20.99 -7.19 -9.70
C PRO A 130 -22.40 -7.23 -10.32
N GLY A 131 -22.81 -6.15 -11.00
CA GLY A 131 -24.10 -6.01 -11.68
C GLY A 131 -23.96 -5.64 -13.15
N LEU A 132 -25.10 -5.64 -13.85
CA LEU A 132 -25.25 -5.07 -15.19
C LEU A 132 -25.48 -3.57 -15.05
N SER A 133 -24.80 -2.79 -15.88
CA SER A 133 -25.04 -1.36 -16.11
C SER A 133 -24.57 -1.01 -17.52
N ALA A 134 -24.91 0.18 -18.00
CA ALA A 134 -24.54 0.62 -19.34
C ALA A 134 -23.95 2.04 -19.33
N ALA A 135 -22.99 2.29 -20.22
CA ALA A 135 -22.59 3.63 -20.61
C ALA A 135 -22.76 3.78 -22.12
N THR A 136 -23.78 4.55 -22.50
CA THR A 136 -24.25 4.65 -23.89
C THR A 136 -24.33 6.09 -24.37
N ASN A 137 -24.29 6.28 -25.69
CA ASN A 137 -24.50 7.58 -26.33
C ASN A 137 -23.52 8.64 -25.79
N MET A 138 -22.24 8.42 -26.08
CA MET A 138 -21.15 9.29 -25.66
C MET A 138 -20.44 9.87 -26.88
N THR A 139 -20.31 11.19 -26.94
CA THR A 139 -19.70 11.91 -28.07
C THR A 139 -18.53 12.75 -27.60
N PHE A 140 -17.36 12.53 -28.20
CA PHE A 140 -16.12 13.26 -27.99
C PHE A 140 -15.74 13.93 -29.32
N GLU A 141 -15.95 15.24 -29.43
CA GLU A 141 -15.91 15.94 -30.72
C GLU A 141 -15.04 17.20 -30.68
N ASN A 142 -14.29 17.47 -31.77
CA ASN A 142 -13.50 18.71 -31.94
C ASN A 142 -12.50 18.91 -30.78
N ILE A 143 -11.71 17.88 -30.49
CA ILE A 143 -10.73 17.90 -29.39
C ILE A 143 -9.33 18.08 -29.96
N ILE A 144 -8.60 19.06 -29.42
CA ILE A 144 -7.19 19.29 -29.75
C ILE A 144 -6.32 18.74 -28.62
N MET A 145 -5.46 17.80 -28.94
CA MET A 145 -4.51 17.20 -27.99
C MET A 145 -3.09 17.73 -28.23
N ASN A 146 -2.35 18.02 -27.17
CA ASN A 146 -0.96 18.45 -27.28
C ASN A 146 -0.10 17.72 -26.26
N ASN A 147 0.81 16.88 -26.75
CA ASN A 147 1.73 16.13 -25.92
C ASN A 147 1.01 15.29 -24.84
N VAL A 148 -0.04 14.56 -25.25
CA VAL A 148 -0.85 13.71 -24.37
C VAL A 148 -0.32 12.28 -24.42
N THR A 149 -0.06 11.62 -23.29
CA THR A 149 0.59 10.29 -23.33
C THR A 149 -0.30 9.21 -23.93
N ASN A 150 -1.55 9.10 -23.50
CA ASN A 150 -2.52 8.14 -24.04
C ASN A 150 -3.78 8.89 -24.52
N PRO A 151 -3.80 9.37 -25.76
CA PRO A 151 -4.87 10.19 -26.32
C PRO A 151 -6.29 9.61 -26.16
N ILE A 152 -6.52 8.36 -26.58
CA ILE A 152 -7.85 7.73 -26.53
C ILE A 152 -7.72 6.33 -25.91
N ILE A 153 -8.42 6.09 -24.80
CA ILE A 153 -8.45 4.80 -24.11
C ILE A 153 -9.91 4.35 -23.86
N ILE A 154 -10.20 3.08 -24.17
CA ILE A 154 -11.26 2.30 -23.54
C ILE A 154 -10.60 1.11 -22.83
N ASP A 155 -10.83 0.98 -21.52
CA ASP A 155 -10.33 -0.10 -20.69
C ASP A 155 -11.48 -0.73 -19.88
N GLN A 156 -12.06 -1.81 -20.41
CA GLN A 156 -13.06 -2.60 -19.68
C GLN A 156 -12.45 -3.70 -18.80
N SER A 157 -11.13 -3.72 -18.64
CA SER A 157 -10.42 -4.60 -17.71
C SER A 157 -9.88 -3.83 -16.51
N TYR A 158 -10.41 -2.61 -16.28
CA TYR A 158 -9.90 -1.70 -15.27
C TYR A 158 -9.90 -2.36 -13.90
N CYS A 159 -8.71 -2.49 -13.34
CA CYS A 159 -8.50 -3.16 -12.08
C CYS A 159 -7.25 -2.55 -11.41
N PRO A 160 -7.38 -1.34 -10.84
CA PRO A 160 -6.24 -0.56 -10.37
C PRO A 160 -5.62 -1.10 -9.07
N PHE A 161 -6.31 -2.01 -8.37
CA PHE A 161 -5.86 -2.58 -7.10
C PHE A 161 -5.63 -4.09 -7.22
N SER A 162 -4.76 -4.63 -6.36
CA SER A 162 -4.47 -6.07 -6.33
C SER A 162 -5.67 -6.94 -5.90
N SER A 163 -6.68 -6.32 -5.26
CA SER A 163 -7.90 -6.96 -4.76
C SER A 163 -8.93 -7.26 -5.84
N CYS A 164 -8.93 -6.58 -6.99
CA CYS A 164 -9.88 -6.87 -8.06
C CYS A 164 -9.46 -8.08 -8.92
N ILE A 165 -10.47 -8.79 -9.40
CA ILE A 165 -10.30 -10.03 -10.17
C ILE A 165 -10.42 -9.69 -11.66
N SER A 166 -9.30 -9.27 -12.27
CA SER A 166 -9.22 -8.93 -13.70
C SER A 166 -9.64 -10.07 -14.66
N ASN A 167 -9.66 -11.32 -14.21
CA ASN A 167 -10.02 -12.48 -15.04
C ASN A 167 -11.52 -12.64 -15.30
N VAL A 168 -12.37 -11.93 -14.56
CA VAL A 168 -13.82 -11.95 -14.80
C VAL A 168 -14.15 -10.74 -15.68
N PRO A 169 -14.84 -10.93 -16.81
CA PRO A 169 -15.18 -9.82 -17.70
C PRO A 169 -15.99 -8.74 -16.99
N SER A 170 -15.77 -7.48 -17.35
CA SER A 170 -16.72 -6.42 -17.05
C SER A 170 -18.07 -6.78 -17.68
N LYS A 171 -19.14 -6.55 -16.91
CA LYS A 171 -20.54 -6.68 -17.33
C LYS A 171 -21.16 -5.31 -17.66
N VAL A 172 -20.36 -4.24 -17.69
CA VAL A 172 -20.82 -2.91 -18.13
C VAL A 172 -20.91 -2.89 -19.65
N GLU A 173 -22.08 -2.59 -20.19
CA GLU A 173 -22.26 -2.40 -21.63
C GLU A 173 -21.68 -1.05 -22.06
N LEU A 174 -20.81 -1.05 -23.07
CA LEU A 174 -20.34 0.16 -23.73
C LEU A 174 -20.86 0.18 -25.16
N SER A 175 -21.68 1.18 -25.50
CA SER A 175 -22.20 1.30 -26.87
C SER A 175 -22.44 2.74 -27.32
N GLU A 176 -22.46 2.95 -28.64
CA GLU A 176 -22.78 4.25 -29.26
C GLU A 176 -21.79 5.33 -28.78
N ILE A 177 -20.50 5.08 -29.04
CA ILE A 177 -19.39 5.95 -28.64
C ILE A 177 -18.78 6.56 -29.90
N TYR A 178 -18.76 7.88 -29.97
CA TYR A 178 -18.32 8.64 -31.13
C TYR A 178 -17.09 9.47 -30.79
N PHE A 179 -15.95 9.19 -31.43
CA PHE A 179 -14.75 10.01 -31.41
C PHE A 179 -14.65 10.73 -32.76
N LYS A 180 -14.84 12.06 -32.77
CA LYS A 180 -14.98 12.86 -33.98
C LYS A 180 -14.04 14.05 -34.00
N ASN A 181 -13.35 14.28 -35.12
CA ASN A 181 -12.52 15.46 -35.35
C ASN A 181 -11.48 15.69 -34.22
N ILE A 182 -10.79 14.62 -33.81
CA ILE A 182 -9.77 14.68 -32.76
C ILE A 182 -8.41 14.81 -33.43
N ARG A 183 -7.64 15.86 -33.11
CA ARG A 183 -6.33 16.07 -33.72
C ARG A 183 -5.27 16.50 -32.73
N GLY A 184 -4.00 16.21 -33.01
CA GLY A 184 -2.90 16.69 -32.17
C GLY A 184 -1.71 15.74 -32.06
N THR A 185 -1.06 15.76 -30.90
CA THR A 185 0.15 14.96 -30.67
C THR A 185 0.07 14.04 -29.44
N SER A 186 0.56 12.81 -29.62
CA SER A 186 0.74 11.79 -28.59
C SER A 186 2.20 11.76 -28.12
N SER A 187 2.46 11.58 -26.83
CA SER A 187 3.82 11.31 -26.33
C SER A 187 4.17 9.83 -26.22
N SER A 188 3.21 8.93 -26.49
CA SER A 188 3.45 7.49 -26.62
C SER A 188 3.17 6.99 -28.05
N LEU A 189 3.77 5.85 -28.40
CA LEU A 189 3.58 5.20 -29.70
C LEU A 189 2.18 4.64 -29.90
N VAL A 190 1.43 4.29 -28.84
CA VAL A 190 0.07 3.76 -28.94
C VAL A 190 -0.90 4.88 -28.61
N ALA A 191 -1.42 5.56 -29.63
CA ALA A 191 -2.27 6.73 -29.44
C ALA A 191 -3.73 6.36 -29.14
N VAL A 192 -4.20 5.23 -29.66
CA VAL A 192 -5.58 4.75 -29.51
C VAL A 192 -5.56 3.33 -28.97
N GLN A 193 -6.13 3.12 -27.78
CA GLN A 193 -6.24 1.81 -27.14
C GLN A 193 -7.70 1.50 -26.81
N LEU A 194 -8.32 0.56 -27.51
CA LEU A 194 -9.72 0.17 -27.31
C LEU A 194 -9.80 -1.28 -26.85
N HIS A 195 -9.71 -1.52 -25.54
CA HIS A 195 -9.70 -2.85 -24.95
C HIS A 195 -11.02 -3.11 -24.22
N CYS A 196 -11.92 -3.78 -24.93
CA CYS A 196 -13.26 -4.08 -24.45
C CYS A 196 -13.35 -5.49 -23.84
N SER A 197 -14.37 -5.68 -23.00
CA SER A 197 -14.61 -6.91 -22.25
C SER A 197 -14.92 -8.06 -23.20
N ARG A 198 -14.37 -9.25 -22.95
CA ARG A 198 -14.74 -10.45 -23.70
C ARG A 198 -16.19 -10.86 -23.46
N GLY A 199 -16.71 -10.62 -22.25
CA GLY A 199 -18.08 -10.94 -21.88
C GLY A 199 -19.09 -9.88 -22.33
N MET A 200 -18.64 -8.64 -22.52
CA MET A 200 -19.45 -7.51 -23.01
C MET A 200 -18.64 -6.68 -24.03
N PRO A 201 -18.46 -7.16 -25.26
CA PRO A 201 -17.75 -6.41 -26.31
C PRO A 201 -18.37 -5.03 -26.54
N CYS A 202 -17.53 -4.04 -26.88
CA CYS A 202 -18.04 -2.72 -27.22
C CYS A 202 -18.78 -2.75 -28.56
N LYS A 203 -19.94 -2.10 -28.61
CA LYS A 203 -20.80 -2.06 -29.81
C LYS A 203 -20.85 -0.64 -30.36
N LYS A 204 -20.81 -0.48 -31.69
CA LYS A 204 -21.00 0.83 -32.34
C LYS A 204 -20.01 1.89 -31.79
N VAL A 205 -18.72 1.59 -31.88
CA VAL A 205 -17.65 2.57 -31.59
C VAL A 205 -17.19 3.16 -32.92
N TYR A 206 -17.23 4.48 -33.03
CA TYR A 206 -16.93 5.22 -34.25
C TYR A 206 -15.71 6.13 -34.03
N LEU A 207 -14.75 6.05 -34.95
CA LEU A 207 -13.63 6.99 -35.05
C LEU A 207 -13.75 7.71 -36.40
N GLU A 208 -13.92 9.02 -36.36
CA GLU A 208 -14.13 9.87 -37.53
C GLU A 208 -13.14 11.03 -37.46
N ASN A 209 -12.28 11.18 -38.46
CA ASN A 209 -11.29 12.26 -38.54
C ASN A 209 -10.40 12.37 -37.28
N VAL A 210 -9.81 11.25 -36.86
CA VAL A 210 -8.86 11.18 -35.74
C VAL A 210 -7.43 11.22 -36.28
N HIS A 211 -6.72 12.34 -36.10
CA HIS A 211 -5.36 12.56 -36.60
C HIS A 211 -4.38 12.88 -35.47
N LEU A 212 -3.60 11.89 -35.03
CA LEU A 212 -2.65 12.03 -33.93
C LEU A 212 -1.24 11.70 -34.41
N ASP A 213 -0.30 12.59 -34.17
CA ASP A 213 1.12 12.40 -34.51
C ASP A 213 1.95 12.13 -33.26
N LEU A 214 3.09 11.45 -33.40
CA LEU A 214 4.03 11.32 -32.29
C LEU A 214 4.68 12.69 -32.03
N SER A 215 4.73 13.12 -30.76
CA SER A 215 5.38 14.37 -30.38
C SER A 215 6.87 14.29 -30.70
N SER A 216 7.36 15.13 -31.61
CA SER A 216 8.79 15.25 -31.88
C SER A 216 9.50 15.80 -30.65
N SER A 217 10.31 14.96 -30.00
CA SER A 217 11.18 15.38 -28.92
C SER A 217 12.37 16.16 -29.48
N ASP A 218 12.18 17.42 -29.91
CA ASP A 218 13.16 18.49 -29.71
C ASP A 218 12.60 19.87 -30.10
N GLY A 219 12.43 20.73 -29.10
CA GLY A 219 12.40 22.17 -29.31
C GLY A 219 13.83 22.66 -29.50
N GLY A 220 14.43 22.45 -30.67
CA GLY A 220 15.69 23.10 -31.02
C GLY A 220 16.76 22.26 -31.71
N ARG A 221 16.47 21.67 -32.87
CA ARG A 221 17.45 21.58 -33.97
C ARG A 221 16.75 21.24 -35.27
N LYS A 222 16.74 22.19 -36.21
CA LYS A 222 16.55 21.88 -37.63
C LYS A 222 17.70 20.96 -38.04
N GLN A 223 17.43 19.69 -38.25
CA GLN A 223 18.27 18.82 -39.05
C GLN A 223 17.47 18.28 -40.23
N SER A 224 18.17 18.30 -41.36
CA SER A 224 17.68 18.16 -42.73
C SER A 224 17.00 16.82 -43.01
N SER A 225 15.90 16.91 -43.78
CA SER A 225 15.41 15.99 -44.83
C SER A 225 15.55 14.48 -44.64
N ASN A 226 14.39 13.80 -44.79
CA ASN A 226 14.18 12.36 -44.99
C ASN A 226 14.19 11.44 -43.75
N ARG A 227 13.28 11.69 -42.80
CA ARG A 227 12.64 10.61 -42.05
C ARG A 227 11.13 10.78 -42.17
N GLY A 228 10.44 9.76 -42.68
CA GLY A 228 8.98 9.74 -42.72
C GLY A 228 8.42 9.97 -41.32
N ASN A 229 7.30 10.68 -41.22
CA ASN A 229 6.56 10.86 -39.97
C ASN A 229 6.40 9.49 -39.31
N GLU A 230 6.98 9.28 -38.13
CA GLU A 230 6.69 8.09 -37.32
C GLU A 230 5.22 8.17 -36.91
N ALA A 231 4.39 7.43 -37.64
CA ALA A 231 2.98 7.32 -37.37
C ALA A 231 2.76 6.64 -36.01
N VAL A 232 1.81 7.16 -35.24
CA VAL A 232 1.35 6.47 -34.03
C VAL A 232 0.55 5.22 -34.40
N SER A 233 0.51 4.26 -33.47
CA SER A 233 -0.20 2.99 -33.62
C SER A 233 -1.50 2.96 -32.81
N SER A 234 -2.37 2.02 -33.16
CA SER A 234 -3.61 1.71 -32.43
C SER A 234 -3.62 0.26 -31.94
N SER A 235 -4.32 -0.01 -30.84
CA SER A 235 -4.49 -1.35 -30.26
C SER A 235 -5.95 -1.59 -29.89
N CYS A 236 -6.63 -2.49 -30.60
CA CYS A 236 -8.06 -2.74 -30.44
C CYS A 236 -8.34 -4.22 -30.11
N ARG A 237 -9.25 -4.49 -29.17
CA ARG A 237 -9.69 -5.84 -28.75
C ARG A 237 -11.17 -5.85 -28.37
N ASN A 238 -11.93 -6.82 -28.89
CA ASN A 238 -13.37 -7.01 -28.64
C ASN A 238 -14.23 -5.78 -28.95
N VAL A 239 -13.93 -5.08 -30.05
CA VAL A 239 -14.64 -3.86 -30.47
C VAL A 239 -15.27 -4.10 -31.84
N SER A 240 -16.57 -3.86 -31.96
CA SER A 240 -17.22 -3.71 -33.26
C SER A 240 -17.03 -2.27 -33.74
N MET A 241 -16.05 -2.09 -34.61
CA MET A 241 -15.79 -0.84 -35.33
C MET A 241 -16.67 -0.81 -36.58
N MET A 242 -17.29 0.33 -36.86
CA MET A 242 -17.96 0.59 -38.13
C MET A 242 -17.39 1.90 -38.66
N GLU A 243 -16.57 1.82 -39.71
CA GLU A 243 -16.19 3.01 -40.48
C GLU A 243 -17.40 3.47 -41.28
N LEU A 244 -17.78 4.73 -41.12
CA LEU A 244 -18.72 5.38 -42.02
C LEU A 244 -17.95 5.76 -43.29
N GLU A 245 -18.36 5.20 -44.42
CA GLU A 245 -17.79 5.48 -45.74
C GLU A 245 -17.76 7.01 -46.00
N SER A 246 -16.58 7.59 -46.03
CA SER A 246 -16.32 8.79 -46.83
C SER A 246 -14.89 8.75 -47.40
N GLU A 247 -14.83 8.42 -48.69
CA GLU A 247 -13.78 8.70 -49.68
C GLU A 247 -12.30 8.81 -49.21
N THR A 248 -11.57 7.71 -49.47
CA THR A 248 -10.16 7.60 -49.89
C THR A 248 -9.05 8.27 -49.05
N GLN A 249 -8.34 7.46 -48.26
CA GLN A 249 -6.88 7.37 -48.28
C GLN A 249 -6.42 6.03 -47.69
N GLU A 250 -5.63 5.28 -48.46
CA GLU A 250 -5.14 3.94 -48.13
C GLU A 250 -4.36 3.93 -46.80
N LEU A 251 -4.88 3.23 -45.79
CA LEU A 251 -4.10 2.78 -44.65
C LEU A 251 -3.80 1.29 -44.85
N HIS A 252 -2.55 0.99 -45.21
CA HIS A 252 -2.03 -0.38 -45.27
C HIS A 252 -2.10 -1.02 -43.88
N LEU A 253 -3.17 -1.77 -43.61
CA LEU A 253 -3.34 -2.54 -42.39
C LEU A 253 -2.79 -3.95 -42.61
N HIS A 254 -1.55 -4.17 -42.15
CA HIS A 254 -0.96 -5.50 -42.08
C HIS A 254 -1.65 -6.29 -40.95
N VAL A 255 -2.67 -7.08 -41.31
CA VAL A 255 -3.32 -8.03 -40.40
C VAL A 255 -2.45 -9.28 -40.31
N ASN A 256 -1.60 -9.35 -39.29
CA ASN A 256 -0.99 -10.62 -38.90
C ASN A 256 -1.99 -11.37 -38.02
N GLY A 257 -2.72 -12.31 -38.64
CA GLY A 257 -3.39 -13.37 -37.91
C GLY A 257 -2.37 -14.39 -37.44
N GLU A 258 -2.08 -14.44 -36.15
CA GLU A 258 -1.45 -15.61 -35.54
C GLU A 258 -2.54 -16.56 -34.97
N PRO A 259 -2.37 -17.89 -35.13
CA PRO A 259 -3.29 -18.88 -34.61
C PRO A 259 -3.15 -19.04 -33.09
N GLU A 260 -4.13 -19.73 -32.51
CA GLU A 260 -4.28 -20.04 -31.09
C GLU A 260 -2.96 -20.29 -30.32
N GLY A 261 -2.88 -19.70 -29.12
CA GLY A 261 -2.03 -20.19 -28.03
C GLY A 261 -0.86 -19.30 -27.61
N LYS A 262 -1.15 -18.31 -26.72
CA LYS A 262 -0.45 -18.05 -25.44
C LYS A 262 -0.97 -16.76 -24.83
N PHE A 263 -1.84 -16.94 -23.83
CA PHE A 263 -2.19 -15.91 -22.86
C PHE A 263 -0.90 -15.31 -22.26
N SER A 264 -0.77 -13.98 -22.25
CA SER A 264 0.44 -13.24 -21.85
C SER A 264 1.07 -13.79 -20.57
N THR A 265 2.14 -14.57 -20.75
CA THR A 265 2.87 -15.30 -19.70
C THR A 265 3.49 -14.35 -18.67
N GLU A 266 3.77 -13.10 -19.03
CA GLU A 266 4.45 -12.11 -18.19
C GLU A 266 3.57 -11.48 -17.10
N GLU A 267 2.31 -11.11 -17.39
CA GLU A 267 1.40 -10.50 -16.40
C GLU A 267 0.87 -11.53 -15.39
N ARG A 268 0.59 -12.75 -15.88
CA ARG A 268 0.22 -13.91 -15.05
C ARG A 268 1.40 -14.37 -14.19
N SER A 269 2.62 -14.31 -14.72
CA SER A 269 3.87 -14.53 -13.96
C SER A 269 4.11 -13.43 -12.91
N HIS A 270 3.82 -12.16 -13.22
CA HIS A 270 4.00 -11.06 -12.27
C HIS A 270 3.02 -11.13 -11.08
N LYS A 271 1.73 -11.44 -11.31
CA LYS A 271 0.73 -11.60 -10.23
C LYS A 271 0.95 -12.86 -9.40
N TYR A 272 1.33 -13.97 -10.04
CA TYR A 272 1.71 -15.20 -9.35
C TYR A 272 2.99 -15.00 -8.53
N SER A 273 3.99 -14.31 -9.09
CA SER A 273 5.24 -14.01 -8.39
C SER A 273 5.05 -13.06 -7.21
N TRP A 274 4.16 -12.05 -7.29
CA TRP A 274 3.87 -11.19 -6.14
C TRP A 274 3.20 -11.97 -4.99
N ARG A 275 2.16 -12.77 -5.29
CA ARG A 275 1.52 -13.63 -4.26
C ARG A 275 2.50 -14.63 -3.67
N LEU A 276 3.38 -15.20 -4.49
CA LEU A 276 4.42 -16.11 -4.05
C LEU A 276 5.46 -15.40 -3.18
N ARG A 277 5.85 -14.16 -3.50
CA ARG A 277 6.74 -13.33 -2.67
C ARG A 277 6.11 -12.99 -1.33
N VAL A 278 4.87 -12.48 -1.30
CA VAL A 278 4.16 -12.17 -0.05
C VAL A 278 3.98 -13.43 0.79
N SER A 279 3.54 -14.55 0.18
CA SER A 279 3.40 -15.83 0.87
C SER A 279 4.74 -16.35 1.42
N LEU A 280 5.83 -16.18 0.67
CA LEU A 280 7.18 -16.52 1.12
C LEU A 280 7.58 -15.66 2.32
N TYR A 281 7.39 -14.35 2.26
CA TYR A 281 7.73 -13.44 3.36
C TYR A 281 6.90 -13.71 4.63
N VAL A 282 5.60 -13.99 4.48
CA VAL A 282 4.74 -14.44 5.60
C VAL A 282 5.29 -15.73 6.21
N THR A 283 5.65 -16.72 5.38
CA THR A 283 6.17 -18.00 5.87
C THR A 283 7.50 -17.82 6.60
N LEU A 284 8.42 -17.05 6.02
CA LEU A 284 9.72 -16.74 6.64
C LEU A 284 9.56 -16.00 7.97
N LEU A 285 8.63 -15.05 8.05
CA LEU A 285 8.32 -14.30 9.27
C LEU A 285 7.78 -15.23 10.37
N LEU A 286 6.70 -15.95 10.10
CA LEU A 286 6.03 -16.81 11.09
C LEU A 286 6.91 -17.96 11.55
N ALA A 287 7.53 -18.67 10.62
CA ALA A 287 8.39 -19.80 10.95
C ALA A 287 9.66 -19.33 11.65
N GLY A 288 10.29 -18.26 11.15
CA GLY A 288 11.51 -17.69 11.71
C GLY A 288 11.30 -17.22 13.15
N GLU A 289 10.27 -16.41 13.41
CA GLU A 289 9.97 -15.90 14.75
C GLU A 289 9.63 -17.03 15.73
N THR A 290 8.77 -17.98 15.31
CA THR A 290 8.36 -19.10 16.16
C THR A 290 9.55 -19.98 16.55
N ILE A 291 10.34 -20.43 15.55
CA ILE A 291 11.49 -21.31 15.80
C ILE A 291 12.53 -20.59 16.65
N ALA A 292 12.85 -19.33 16.33
CA ALA A 292 13.86 -18.57 17.05
C ALA A 292 13.47 -18.34 18.52
N THR A 293 12.21 -18.00 18.78
CA THR A 293 11.69 -17.79 20.14
C THR A 293 11.76 -19.08 20.97
N LEU A 294 11.38 -20.22 20.39
CA LEU A 294 11.46 -21.53 21.07
C LEU A 294 12.91 -21.95 21.31
N LEU A 295 13.82 -21.74 20.35
CA LEU A 295 15.24 -22.06 20.50
C LEU A 295 15.93 -21.17 21.54
N GLY A 296 15.61 -19.87 21.60
CA GLY A 296 16.09 -18.97 22.65
C GLY A 296 15.60 -19.39 24.03
N ARG A 297 14.34 -19.86 24.13
CA ARG A 297 13.83 -20.43 25.39
C ARG A 297 14.55 -21.72 25.77
N LEU A 298 14.75 -22.62 24.80
CA LEU A 298 15.48 -23.87 25.01
C LEU A 298 16.92 -23.63 25.47
N TYR A 299 17.58 -22.60 24.91
CA TYR A 299 18.90 -22.16 25.34
C TYR A 299 18.91 -21.80 26.83
N TYR A 300 17.98 -20.95 27.31
CA TYR A 300 17.93 -20.59 28.72
C TYR A 300 17.58 -21.76 29.65
N GLU A 301 16.62 -22.62 29.26
CA GLU A 301 16.22 -23.75 30.11
C GLU A 301 17.30 -24.82 30.27
N LYS A 302 18.17 -24.99 29.26
CA LYS A 302 19.20 -26.03 29.25
C LYS A 302 20.56 -25.54 29.75
N GLY A 303 20.60 -24.35 30.36
CA GLY A 303 21.75 -23.85 31.10
C GLY A 303 22.47 -22.67 30.45
N GLY A 304 21.93 -22.09 29.37
CA GLY A 304 22.39 -20.82 28.82
C GLY A 304 22.17 -19.68 29.83
N LYS A 305 23.19 -18.85 30.05
CA LYS A 305 23.18 -17.76 31.05
C LYS A 305 23.51 -16.41 30.40
N SER A 306 24.17 -16.40 29.25
CA SER A 306 24.59 -15.18 28.56
C SER A 306 23.44 -14.54 27.78
N THR A 307 22.94 -13.40 28.27
CA THR A 307 22.00 -12.55 27.54
C THR A 307 22.66 -11.86 26.35
N TRP A 308 23.95 -11.57 26.44
CA TRP A 308 24.71 -11.00 25.32
C TRP A 308 24.82 -11.97 24.15
N LEU A 309 24.99 -13.27 24.41
CA LEU A 309 25.00 -14.27 23.34
C LEU A 309 23.62 -14.39 22.69
N GLU A 310 22.55 -14.46 23.50
CA GLU A 310 21.18 -14.52 22.98
C GLU A 310 20.81 -13.26 22.17
N THR A 311 21.30 -12.10 22.58
CA THR A 311 21.16 -10.85 21.81
C THR A 311 21.97 -10.91 20.52
N LEU A 312 23.18 -11.47 20.57
CA LEU A 312 24.08 -11.54 19.42
C LEU A 312 23.53 -12.45 18.33
N VAL A 313 22.96 -13.62 18.68
CA VAL A 313 22.39 -14.56 17.69
C VAL A 313 21.21 -13.96 16.92
N GLN A 314 20.47 -13.01 17.50
CA GLN A 314 19.42 -12.28 16.78
C GLN A 314 19.96 -11.46 15.59
N LEU A 315 21.23 -11.03 15.65
CA LEU A 315 21.79 -9.99 14.78
C LEU A 315 22.93 -10.47 13.88
N VAL A 316 23.77 -11.39 14.38
CA VAL A 316 25.04 -11.80 13.77
C VAL A 316 24.87 -12.55 12.45
N GLY A 317 23.65 -12.93 12.10
CA GLY A 317 23.33 -13.63 10.87
C GLY A 317 23.32 -12.74 9.62
N PHE A 318 23.51 -11.42 9.73
CA PHE A 318 23.54 -10.52 8.57
C PHE A 318 24.51 -10.95 7.44
N PRO A 319 25.64 -11.65 7.65
CA PRO A 319 26.48 -12.12 6.55
C PRO A 319 25.79 -13.15 5.65
N LEU A 320 24.74 -13.84 6.14
CA LEU A 320 23.96 -14.79 5.35
C LEU A 320 23.22 -14.12 4.18
N THR A 321 23.06 -12.79 4.20
CA THR A 321 22.47 -12.03 3.10
C THR A 321 23.48 -11.73 1.99
N LEU A 322 24.80 -11.79 2.27
CA LEU A 322 25.87 -11.44 1.32
C LEU A 322 25.87 -12.31 0.05
N PRO A 323 25.67 -13.65 0.11
CA PRO A 323 25.55 -14.47 -1.09
C PRO A 323 24.41 -14.02 -2.01
N CYS A 324 23.31 -13.48 -1.47
CA CYS A 324 22.19 -12.99 -2.28
C CYS A 324 22.55 -11.75 -3.12
N TYR A 325 23.56 -10.97 -2.71
CA TYR A 325 24.09 -9.87 -3.52
C TYR A 325 24.81 -10.34 -4.78
N TYR A 326 25.41 -11.52 -4.76
CA TYR A 326 26.13 -12.08 -5.92
C TYR A 326 25.18 -12.52 -7.04
N TYR A 327 23.97 -12.97 -6.68
CA TYR A 327 22.93 -13.36 -7.65
C TYR A 327 22.17 -12.17 -8.24
N LEU A 328 22.27 -10.99 -7.63
CA LEU A 328 21.75 -9.74 -8.19
C LEU A 328 22.70 -9.25 -9.28
N LYS A 329 22.49 -9.69 -10.53
CA LYS A 329 23.23 -9.17 -11.69
C LYS A 329 23.11 -7.63 -11.71
N PRO A 330 24.22 -6.87 -11.81
CA PRO A 330 24.14 -5.45 -12.11
C PRO A 330 23.52 -5.32 -13.51
N GLU A 331 22.42 -4.59 -13.60
CA GLU A 331 21.86 -4.19 -14.89
C GLU A 331 22.92 -3.34 -15.61
N PRO A 332 23.34 -3.66 -16.85
CA PRO A 332 24.34 -2.86 -17.55
C PRO A 332 23.80 -1.45 -17.72
N SER A 333 24.59 -0.45 -17.29
CA SER A 333 24.18 0.95 -17.36
C SER A 333 24.00 1.35 -18.82
N LYS A 334 22.75 1.49 -19.26
CA LYS A 334 22.45 2.36 -20.41
C LYS A 334 22.80 3.77 -19.95
N THR A 335 23.86 4.32 -20.54
CA THR A 335 24.38 5.68 -20.29
C THR A 335 23.22 6.67 -20.33
N LYS A 336 22.72 7.07 -19.15
CA LYS A 336 21.69 8.09 -18.99
C LYS A 336 22.39 9.41 -18.74
N THR A 337 22.11 10.35 -19.63
CA THR A 337 22.27 11.79 -19.44
C THR A 337 21.85 12.17 -18.03
N ILE A 338 22.75 12.85 -17.32
CA ILE A 338 22.59 13.27 -15.93
C ILE A 338 21.42 14.27 -15.86
N THR A 339 20.23 13.75 -15.59
CA THR A 339 19.20 14.49 -14.85
C THR A 339 19.43 14.14 -13.39
N LYS A 340 19.71 15.14 -12.55
CA LYS A 340 19.83 15.02 -11.10
C LYS A 340 18.53 14.42 -10.54
N LYS A 341 18.42 13.09 -10.52
CA LYS A 341 17.60 12.38 -9.54
C LYS A 341 18.26 12.66 -8.20
N THR A 342 17.49 13.22 -7.26
CA THR A 342 17.90 13.38 -5.87
C THR A 342 18.15 12.01 -5.27
N THR A 343 19.35 11.48 -5.45
CA THR A 343 19.90 10.42 -4.63
C THR A 343 20.04 10.99 -3.23
N SER A 344 19.36 10.39 -2.26
CA SER A 344 19.55 10.70 -0.84
C SER A 344 21.05 10.65 -0.55
N SER A 345 21.56 11.71 0.09
CA SER A 345 22.99 11.85 0.38
C SER A 345 23.47 10.61 1.12
N PHE A 346 24.68 10.13 0.80
CA PHE A 346 25.33 9.03 1.50
C PHE A 346 25.31 9.21 3.02
N LEU A 347 25.45 10.46 3.48
CA LEU A 347 25.36 10.83 4.88
C LEU A 347 23.97 10.55 5.47
N THR A 348 22.90 10.94 4.78
CA THR A 348 21.51 10.69 5.21
C THR A 348 21.24 9.19 5.33
N LEU A 349 21.68 8.40 4.36
CA LEU A 349 21.49 6.96 4.36
C LEU A 349 22.26 6.28 5.51
N SER A 350 23.48 6.74 5.76
CA SER A 350 24.31 6.24 6.86
C SER A 350 23.69 6.56 8.22
N LEU A 351 23.16 7.77 8.40
CA LEU A 351 22.46 8.16 9.62
C LEU A 351 21.20 7.32 9.87
N VAL A 352 20.44 6.99 8.82
CA VAL A 352 19.27 6.10 8.92
C VAL A 352 19.69 4.71 9.39
N TYR A 353 20.70 4.09 8.76
CA TYR A 353 21.15 2.75 9.14
C TYR A 353 21.77 2.71 10.53
N ILE A 354 22.51 3.75 10.92
CA ILE A 354 23.05 3.87 12.27
C ILE A 354 21.92 4.01 13.29
N GLY A 355 20.98 4.94 13.06
CA GLY A 355 19.85 5.17 13.96
C GLY A 355 18.98 3.93 14.15
N LEU A 356 18.61 3.26 13.04
CA LEU A 356 17.88 2.00 13.09
C LEU A 356 18.70 0.90 13.76
N GLY A 357 19.99 0.78 13.47
CA GLY A 357 20.86 -0.22 14.10
C GLY A 357 20.99 -0.06 15.62
N LEU A 358 21.06 1.17 16.12
CA LEU A 358 21.07 1.44 17.57
C LEU A 358 19.74 1.03 18.24
N LEU A 359 18.61 1.35 17.60
CA LEU A 359 17.29 0.91 18.08
C LEU A 359 17.13 -0.62 18.00
N VAL A 360 17.70 -1.23 16.95
CA VAL A 360 17.74 -2.68 16.78
C VAL A 360 18.51 -3.34 17.93
N ALA A 361 19.71 -2.86 18.26
CA ALA A 361 20.46 -3.34 19.42
C ALA A 361 19.68 -3.20 20.73
N GLY A 362 19.06 -2.03 20.96
CA GLY A 362 18.30 -1.75 22.16
C GLY A 362 17.15 -2.72 22.40
N HIS A 363 16.29 -2.96 21.40
CA HIS A 363 15.15 -3.86 21.58
C HIS A 363 15.57 -5.34 21.66
N CYS A 364 16.61 -5.78 20.94
CA CYS A 364 17.12 -7.16 21.05
C CYS A 364 17.69 -7.47 22.44
N ILE A 365 18.33 -6.48 23.09
CA ILE A 365 18.79 -6.61 24.48
C ILE A 365 17.58 -6.81 25.40
N LEU A 366 16.57 -5.94 25.29
CA LEU A 366 15.35 -6.03 26.07
C LEU A 366 14.61 -7.35 25.82
N TYR A 367 14.54 -7.82 24.57
CA TYR A 367 13.96 -9.10 24.20
C TYR A 367 14.64 -10.26 24.94
N SER A 368 15.97 -10.30 24.93
CA SER A 368 16.75 -11.35 25.59
C SER A 368 16.54 -11.37 27.11
N PHE A 369 16.47 -10.20 27.75
CA PHE A 369 16.16 -10.10 29.18
C PHE A 369 14.70 -10.49 29.50
N GLY A 370 13.75 -10.17 28.62
CA GLY A 370 12.36 -10.60 28.75
C GLY A 370 12.23 -12.12 28.68
N LEU A 371 12.86 -12.75 27.68
CA LEU A 371 12.82 -14.19 27.48
C LEU A 371 13.56 -14.99 28.57
N LEU A 372 14.61 -14.41 29.16
CA LEU A 372 15.34 -15.02 30.28
C LEU A 372 14.46 -15.15 31.53
N TYR A 373 13.71 -14.11 31.89
CA TYR A 373 13.00 -14.04 33.17
C TYR A 373 11.54 -14.46 33.13
N LEU A 374 10.94 -14.52 31.95
CA LEU A 374 9.55 -14.92 31.77
C LEU A 374 9.45 -16.31 31.12
N PRO A 375 8.45 -17.12 31.49
CA PRO A 375 8.05 -18.26 30.67
C PRO A 375 7.71 -17.79 29.26
N VAL A 376 8.05 -18.57 28.24
CA VAL A 376 7.89 -18.16 26.84
C VAL A 376 6.41 -17.90 26.50
N SER A 377 5.48 -18.67 27.09
CA SER A 377 4.03 -18.41 26.99
C SER A 377 3.63 -17.02 27.50
N THR A 378 4.16 -16.61 28.65
CA THR A 378 3.91 -15.29 29.24
C THR A 378 4.58 -14.18 28.42
N PHE A 379 5.83 -14.40 28.02
CA PHE A 379 6.61 -13.47 27.21
C PHE A 379 5.92 -13.15 25.88
N SER A 380 5.47 -14.17 25.15
CA SER A 380 4.77 -13.98 23.87
C SER A 380 3.46 -13.20 24.05
N LEU A 381 2.66 -13.53 25.07
CA LEU A 381 1.40 -12.81 25.32
C LEU A 381 1.59 -11.34 25.72
N ILE A 382 2.65 -11.01 26.47
CA ILE A 382 3.00 -9.61 26.76
C ILE A 382 3.48 -8.93 25.47
N SER A 383 4.25 -9.67 24.65
CA SER A 383 4.83 -9.14 23.42
C SER A 383 3.79 -8.75 22.38
N ALA A 384 2.57 -9.31 22.48
CA ALA A 384 1.37 -8.90 21.75
C ALA A 384 1.10 -7.38 21.78
N SER A 385 1.52 -6.71 22.86
CA SER A 385 1.42 -5.25 23.00
C SER A 385 2.14 -4.48 21.88
N GLN A 386 3.02 -5.13 21.11
CA GLN A 386 3.65 -4.55 19.91
C GLN A 386 2.62 -4.07 18.89
N LEU A 387 1.46 -4.74 18.74
CA LEU A 387 0.43 -4.26 17.82
C LEU A 387 -0.05 -2.86 18.23
N ALA A 388 -0.09 -2.60 19.53
CA ALA A 388 -0.54 -1.33 20.05
C ALA A 388 0.45 -0.19 19.84
N PHE A 389 1.72 -0.45 20.14
CA PHE A 389 2.77 0.52 19.86
C PHE A 389 2.89 0.81 18.37
N ASN A 390 2.78 -0.19 17.49
CA ASN A 390 2.87 0.01 16.05
C ASN A 390 1.71 0.88 15.52
N ALA A 391 0.47 0.63 15.95
CA ALA A 391 -0.64 1.48 15.51
C ALA A 391 -0.41 2.96 15.86
N VAL A 392 0.12 3.23 17.06
CA VAL A 392 0.46 4.59 17.50
C VAL A 392 1.61 5.16 16.66
N PHE A 393 2.72 4.44 16.51
CA PHE A 393 3.88 4.93 15.75
C PHE A 393 3.57 5.08 14.25
N SER A 394 2.83 4.15 13.64
CA SER A 394 2.40 4.22 12.24
C SER A 394 1.40 5.36 11.99
N TYR A 395 0.56 5.71 12.96
CA TYR A 395 -0.28 6.91 12.88
C TYR A 395 0.56 8.19 12.82
N PHE A 396 1.53 8.34 13.73
CA PHE A 396 2.34 9.56 13.81
C PHE A 396 3.42 9.67 12.73
N LEU A 397 4.10 8.58 12.39
CA LEU A 397 5.24 8.57 11.45
C LEU A 397 4.79 8.35 10.01
N ASN A 398 3.83 7.46 9.79
CA ASN A 398 3.42 7.02 8.43
C ASN A 398 2.04 7.59 8.03
N SER A 399 1.41 8.42 8.88
CA SER A 399 0.08 8.99 8.64
C SER A 399 -1.01 7.94 8.35
N GLN A 400 -0.86 6.72 8.89
CA GLN A 400 -1.88 5.68 8.74
C GLN A 400 -3.12 6.00 9.57
N LYS A 401 -4.31 5.85 9.01
CA LYS A 401 -5.57 6.14 9.71
C LYS A 401 -5.87 5.07 10.78
N ILE A 402 -6.08 5.48 12.04
CA ILE A 402 -6.59 4.60 13.09
C ILE A 402 -8.10 4.39 12.86
N THR A 403 -8.51 3.13 12.74
CA THR A 403 -9.92 2.76 12.59
C THR A 403 -10.49 2.34 13.96
N PRO A 404 -11.82 2.41 14.18
CA PRO A 404 -12.44 1.97 15.43
C PRO A 404 -12.12 0.51 15.79
N PHE A 405 -11.92 -0.35 14.78
CA PHE A 405 -11.53 -1.75 14.97
C PHE A 405 -10.06 -1.92 15.37
N ILE A 406 -9.16 -1.07 14.86
CA ILE A 406 -7.79 -0.98 15.36
C ILE A 406 -7.85 -0.57 16.83
N LEU A 407 -8.59 0.50 17.18
CA LEU A 407 -8.78 0.95 18.56
C LEU A 407 -9.32 -0.15 19.48
N ASN A 408 -10.33 -0.92 19.04
CA ASN A 408 -10.86 -2.06 19.79
C ASN A 408 -9.78 -3.14 20.02
N SER A 409 -8.98 -3.44 19.00
CA SER A 409 -7.86 -4.38 19.08
C SER A 409 -6.79 -3.89 20.07
N LEU A 410 -6.52 -2.59 20.12
CA LEU A 410 -5.60 -1.97 21.10
C LEU A 410 -6.06 -2.20 22.53
N VAL A 411 -7.33 -1.94 22.81
CA VAL A 411 -7.91 -2.09 24.16
C VAL A 411 -7.82 -3.54 24.62
N LEU A 412 -8.24 -4.48 23.76
CA LEU A 412 -8.23 -5.91 24.09
C LEU A 412 -6.82 -6.46 24.35
N LEU A 413 -5.84 -6.06 23.55
CA LEU A 413 -4.44 -6.49 23.73
C LEU A 413 -3.78 -5.85 24.96
N THR A 414 -4.15 -4.61 25.27
CA THR A 414 -3.68 -3.92 26.48
C THR A 414 -4.23 -4.59 27.73
N ILE A 415 -5.53 -4.95 27.73
CA ILE A 415 -6.16 -5.69 28.84
C ILE A 415 -5.52 -7.08 28.96
N SER A 416 -5.31 -7.80 27.84
CA SER A 416 -4.65 -9.10 27.81
C SER A 416 -3.25 -9.07 28.46
N SER A 417 -2.42 -8.09 28.10
CA SER A 417 -1.08 -7.94 28.68
C SER A 417 -1.12 -7.53 30.16
N THR A 418 -2.04 -6.65 30.54
CA THR A 418 -2.19 -6.18 31.93
C THR A 418 -2.68 -7.29 32.87
N LEU A 419 -3.57 -8.17 32.41
CA LEU A 419 -4.04 -9.33 33.18
C LEU A 419 -2.90 -10.27 33.61
N LEU A 420 -1.84 -10.37 32.81
CA LEU A 420 -0.68 -11.22 33.09
C LEU A 420 0.26 -10.62 34.15
N VAL A 421 0.19 -9.32 34.41
CA VAL A 421 0.90 -8.68 35.53
C VAL A 421 0.30 -9.10 36.86
N ILE A 422 -1.04 -9.19 36.91
CA ILE A 422 -1.81 -9.37 38.14
C ILE A 422 -1.70 -10.80 38.68
N GLN A 423 -1.39 -11.78 37.82
CA GLN A 423 -1.45 -13.19 38.18
C GLN A 423 -0.24 -13.71 39.00
N HIS A 424 0.90 -13.03 39.03
CA HIS A 424 2.12 -13.64 39.60
C HIS A 424 2.19 -13.56 41.14
N GLU A 425 1.44 -14.44 41.80
CA GLU A 425 1.64 -14.86 43.18
C GLU A 425 2.35 -16.23 43.16
N PRO A 426 3.67 -16.31 43.44
CA PRO A 426 4.36 -17.59 43.49
C PRO A 426 3.96 -18.39 44.74
N GLU A 427 3.43 -19.60 44.54
CA GLU A 427 3.25 -20.58 45.61
C GLU A 427 4.62 -21.11 46.07
N SER A 428 5.09 -20.63 47.23
CA SER A 428 6.15 -21.17 48.11
C SER A 428 7.58 -21.34 47.55
N PRO A 429 8.58 -20.54 48.01
CA PRO A 429 9.33 -20.84 49.26
C PRO A 429 9.61 -19.56 50.12
N SER A 430 10.57 -19.59 51.05
CA SER A 430 10.85 -18.57 52.10
C SER A 430 10.84 -17.09 51.65
N SER A 431 10.50 -16.17 52.57
CA SER A 431 10.25 -14.73 52.33
C SER A 431 11.33 -14.01 51.49
N THR A 432 12.61 -14.35 51.69
CA THR A 432 13.74 -13.76 50.95
C THR A 432 13.79 -14.22 49.48
N SER A 433 13.43 -15.48 49.20
CA SER A 433 13.38 -16.03 47.83
C SER A 433 12.19 -15.49 47.02
N LYS A 434 11.05 -15.20 47.69
CA LYS A 434 9.86 -14.59 47.07
C LYS A 434 10.16 -13.20 46.50
N SER A 435 10.90 -12.37 47.24
CA SER A 435 11.23 -11.01 46.79
C SER A 435 12.15 -11.00 45.57
N ALA A 436 13.11 -11.94 45.51
CA ALA A 436 14.02 -12.06 44.37
C ALA A 436 13.33 -12.60 43.11
N ALA A 437 12.42 -13.57 43.26
CA ALA A 437 11.62 -14.09 42.15
C ALA A 437 10.65 -13.04 41.58
N LYS A 438 9.92 -12.32 42.45
CA LYS A 438 9.04 -11.22 42.04
C LYS A 438 9.82 -10.11 41.32
N SER A 439 11.01 -9.75 41.80
CA SER A 439 11.87 -8.75 41.15
C SER A 439 12.31 -9.16 39.73
N LYS A 440 12.76 -10.41 39.55
CA LYS A 440 13.12 -10.94 38.22
C LYS A 440 11.95 -10.93 37.25
N TYR A 441 10.76 -11.33 37.71
CA TYR A 441 9.56 -11.29 36.88
C TYR A 441 9.20 -9.88 36.42
N VAL A 442 9.25 -8.89 37.32
CA VAL A 442 8.98 -7.49 36.99
C VAL A 442 9.98 -6.96 35.97
N ILE A 443 11.26 -7.28 36.13
CA ILE A 443 12.30 -6.93 35.13
C ILE A 443 11.95 -7.56 33.78
N GLY A 444 11.62 -8.86 33.76
CA GLY A 444 11.20 -9.57 32.55
C GLY A 444 9.99 -8.91 31.87
N TYR A 445 8.97 -8.52 32.64
CA TYR A 445 7.79 -7.83 32.14
C TYR A 445 8.13 -6.47 31.49
N ILE A 446 8.89 -5.63 32.19
CA ILE A 446 9.30 -4.31 31.68
C ILE A 446 10.13 -4.48 30.39
N CYS A 447 11.05 -5.44 30.37
CA CYS A 447 11.86 -5.76 29.22
C CYS A 447 11.02 -6.27 28.04
N ALA A 448 10.03 -7.14 28.27
CA ALA A 448 9.13 -7.61 27.22
C ALA A 448 8.33 -6.45 26.60
N VAL A 449 7.66 -5.62 27.41
CA VAL A 449 6.93 -4.43 26.91
C VAL A 449 7.85 -3.45 26.18
N GLY A 450 9.05 -3.20 26.74
CA GLY A 450 10.05 -2.33 26.14
C GLY A 450 10.54 -2.86 24.78
N SER A 451 10.75 -4.18 24.66
CA SER A 451 11.12 -4.83 23.41
C SER A 451 10.02 -4.72 22.35
N SER A 452 8.75 -4.89 22.74
CA SER A 452 7.59 -4.71 21.85
C SER A 452 7.44 -3.29 21.33
N ALA A 453 7.64 -2.29 22.19
CA ALA A 453 7.65 -0.89 21.79
C ALA A 453 8.82 -0.61 20.83
N GLY A 454 10.03 -1.10 21.15
CA GLY A 454 11.21 -0.94 20.32
C GLY A 454 11.06 -1.58 18.94
N TYR A 455 10.59 -2.83 18.88
CA TYR A 455 10.33 -3.55 17.63
C TYR A 455 9.33 -2.82 16.74
N SER A 456 8.21 -2.37 17.33
CA SER A 456 7.17 -1.61 16.64
C SER A 456 7.66 -0.27 16.07
N LEU A 457 8.51 0.42 16.84
CA LEU A 457 9.14 1.66 16.40
C LEU A 457 10.09 1.41 15.24
N VAL A 458 10.90 0.35 15.30
CA VAL A 458 11.80 -0.06 14.21
C VAL A 458 11.00 -0.34 12.94
N LEU A 459 9.93 -1.14 13.00
CA LEU A 459 9.08 -1.42 11.84
C LEU A 459 8.51 -0.13 11.22
N SER A 460 7.98 0.77 12.07
CA SER A 460 7.37 2.03 11.60
C SER A 460 8.39 2.98 10.98
N LEU A 461 9.60 3.08 11.56
CA LEU A 461 10.69 3.89 11.03
C LEU A 461 11.30 3.30 9.75
N THR A 462 11.35 1.97 9.62
CA THR A 462 11.78 1.30 8.41
C THR A 462 10.83 1.62 7.25
N ASP A 463 9.52 1.58 7.49
CA ASP A 463 8.49 1.96 6.52
C ASP A 463 8.61 3.43 6.11
N TYR A 464 8.71 4.33 7.10
CA TYR A 464 8.99 5.75 6.88
C TYR A 464 10.26 5.98 6.04
N ALA A 465 11.33 5.24 6.34
CA ALA A 465 12.58 5.33 5.60
C ALA A 465 12.41 4.91 4.14
N PHE A 466 11.62 3.87 3.85
CA PHE A 466 11.30 3.48 2.49
C PHE A 466 10.48 4.54 1.75
N GLU A 467 9.41 5.05 2.37
CA GLU A 467 8.51 6.02 1.74
C GLU A 467 9.15 7.39 1.51
N LYS A 468 9.85 7.94 2.52
CA LYS A 468 10.29 9.33 2.52
C LYS A 468 11.75 9.51 2.10
N ILE A 469 12.62 8.55 2.45
CA ILE A 469 14.08 8.72 2.32
C ILE A 469 14.64 7.91 1.15
N LEU A 470 14.41 6.59 1.13
CA LEU A 470 15.00 5.67 0.16
C LEU A 470 14.28 5.74 -1.19
N LYS A 471 12.95 5.78 -1.19
CA LYS A 471 12.10 5.77 -2.39
C LYS A 471 12.51 4.67 -3.40
N LYS A 472 12.97 3.54 -2.87
CA LYS A 472 13.47 2.38 -3.61
C LYS A 472 12.84 1.11 -3.05
N TYR A 473 12.13 0.39 -3.91
CA TYR A 473 11.35 -0.80 -3.55
C TYR A 473 11.90 -2.02 -4.29
N THR A 474 13.19 -2.32 -4.11
CA THR A 474 13.88 -3.43 -4.79
C THR A 474 14.32 -4.49 -3.79
N PHE A 475 14.55 -5.72 -4.26
CA PHE A 475 15.09 -6.79 -3.41
C PHE A 475 16.45 -6.42 -2.80
N LYS A 476 17.29 -5.67 -3.54
CA LYS A 476 18.52 -5.10 -2.98
C LYS A 476 18.24 -4.17 -1.79
N ALA A 477 17.17 -3.37 -1.85
CA ALA A 477 16.80 -2.47 -0.76
C ALA A 477 16.32 -3.24 0.49
N ILE A 478 15.67 -4.41 0.32
CA ILE A 478 15.37 -5.35 1.42
C ILE A 478 16.68 -5.82 2.06
N LEU A 479 17.62 -6.31 1.26
CA LEU A 479 18.91 -6.80 1.75
C LEU A 479 19.71 -5.69 2.43
N ASP A 480 19.74 -4.47 1.86
CA ASP A 480 20.47 -3.33 2.44
C ASP A 480 19.87 -2.99 3.83
N MET A 481 18.54 -2.93 3.92
CA MET A 481 17.84 -2.63 5.18
C MET A 481 17.92 -3.77 6.22
N ALA A 482 18.08 -5.02 5.80
CA ALA A 482 18.36 -6.14 6.70
C ALA A 482 19.83 -6.16 7.17
N THR A 483 20.76 -5.77 6.30
CA THR A 483 22.21 -5.97 6.53
C THR A 483 22.82 -4.84 7.33
N TYR A 484 22.63 -3.57 6.92
CA TYR A 484 23.36 -2.45 7.52
C TYR A 484 22.94 -2.14 8.98
N PRO A 485 21.63 -2.05 9.31
CA PRO A 485 21.20 -1.91 10.71
C PRO A 485 21.66 -3.08 11.58
N SER A 486 21.58 -4.34 11.10
CA SER A 486 22.03 -5.52 11.84
C SER A 486 23.54 -5.53 12.07
N MET A 487 24.33 -5.05 11.10
CA MET A 487 25.78 -4.87 11.27
C MET A 487 26.09 -3.86 12.37
N VAL A 488 25.44 -2.68 12.35
CA VAL A 488 25.59 -1.67 13.40
C VAL A 488 25.19 -2.23 14.76
N ALA A 489 24.05 -2.91 14.84
CA ALA A 489 23.55 -3.51 16.06
C ALA A 489 24.51 -4.58 16.61
N THR A 490 25.05 -5.43 15.72
CA THR A 490 26.05 -6.44 16.07
C THR A 490 27.29 -5.80 16.69
N CYS A 491 27.81 -4.71 16.12
CA CYS A 491 28.95 -3.99 16.68
C CYS A 491 28.67 -3.50 18.11
N VAL A 492 27.50 -2.91 18.36
CA VAL A 492 27.09 -2.43 19.70
C VAL A 492 27.04 -3.59 20.70
N VAL A 493 26.41 -4.70 20.31
CA VAL A 493 26.23 -5.87 21.18
C VAL A 493 27.57 -6.57 21.45
N VAL A 494 28.45 -6.65 20.45
CA VAL A 494 29.82 -7.17 20.62
C VAL A 494 30.61 -6.29 21.60
N VAL A 495 30.56 -4.96 21.45
CA VAL A 495 31.20 -4.04 22.41
C VAL A 495 30.65 -4.26 23.82
N GLY A 496 29.34 -4.45 23.99
CA GLY A 496 28.72 -4.79 25.27
C GLY A 496 29.17 -6.14 25.84
N LEU A 497 29.26 -7.19 25.01
CA LEU A 497 29.72 -8.52 25.39
C LEU A 497 31.18 -8.49 25.89
N PHE A 498 32.05 -7.77 25.19
CA PHE A 498 33.46 -7.65 25.57
C PHE A 498 33.64 -6.74 26.79
N GLY A 499 32.97 -5.59 26.81
CA GLY A 499 33.04 -4.61 27.90
C GLY A 499 32.49 -5.14 29.23
N SER A 500 31.46 -5.98 29.21
CA SER A 500 30.92 -6.64 30.40
C SER A 500 31.74 -7.84 30.89
N GLY A 501 32.73 -8.29 30.10
CA GLY A 501 33.49 -9.51 30.37
C GLY A 501 32.67 -10.81 30.19
N GLY A 502 31.47 -10.75 29.62
CA GLY A 502 30.58 -11.89 29.41
C GLY A 502 31.21 -12.99 28.53
N TRP A 503 32.06 -12.60 27.58
CA TRP A 503 32.75 -13.52 26.68
C TRP A 503 33.59 -14.60 27.41
N LYS A 504 34.15 -14.28 28.58
CA LYS A 504 34.98 -15.20 29.36
C LYS A 504 34.20 -16.42 29.87
N LYS A 505 32.88 -16.26 30.05
CA LYS A 505 32.00 -17.31 30.61
C LYS A 505 31.39 -18.21 29.54
N LEU A 506 31.47 -17.83 28.25
CA LEU A 506 30.83 -18.57 27.16
C LEU A 506 31.40 -19.97 26.96
N SER A 507 32.74 -20.13 27.10
CA SER A 507 33.36 -21.45 26.97
C SER A 507 32.90 -22.38 28.08
N THR A 508 32.84 -21.89 29.32
CA THR A 508 32.37 -22.68 30.47
C THR A 508 30.89 -23.02 30.33
N GLU A 509 30.07 -22.04 29.92
CA GLU A 509 28.64 -22.24 29.68
C GLU A 509 28.36 -23.32 28.63
N MET A 510 29.11 -23.32 27.53
CA MET A 510 28.97 -24.31 26.47
C MET A 510 29.34 -25.73 26.93
N GLU A 511 30.34 -25.88 27.80
CA GLU A 511 30.75 -27.17 28.37
C GLU A 511 29.75 -27.65 29.45
N GLU A 512 29.15 -26.73 30.22
CA GLU A 512 28.14 -27.02 31.25
C GLU A 512 26.72 -27.21 30.70
N PHE A 513 26.50 -27.02 29.39
CA PHE A 513 25.18 -27.06 28.80
C PHE A 513 24.55 -28.46 28.86
N GLN A 514 23.31 -28.57 29.35
CA GLN A 514 22.71 -29.87 29.69
C GLN A 514 22.56 -30.83 28.50
N LEU A 515 22.32 -30.29 27.30
CA LEU A 515 22.17 -31.09 26.07
C LEU A 515 23.51 -31.33 25.35
N GLY A 516 24.62 -30.90 25.96
CA GLY A 516 25.96 -30.98 25.41
C GLY A 516 26.32 -29.88 24.40
N LYS A 517 27.61 -29.81 24.10
CA LYS A 517 28.24 -28.80 23.24
C LYS A 517 27.66 -28.72 21.82
N SER A 518 27.40 -29.86 21.20
CA SER A 518 26.85 -29.91 19.83
C SER A 518 25.45 -29.29 19.77
N SER A 519 24.62 -29.59 20.76
CA SER A 519 23.27 -29.03 20.87
C SER A 519 23.31 -27.53 21.13
N TYR A 520 24.21 -27.06 22.00
CA TYR A 520 24.44 -25.64 22.24
C TYR A 520 24.74 -24.89 20.94
N ILE A 521 25.70 -25.39 20.15
CA ILE A 521 26.07 -24.77 18.87
C ILE A 521 24.90 -24.82 17.88
N LEU A 522 24.21 -25.95 17.77
CA LEU A 522 23.09 -26.11 16.84
C LEU A 522 21.92 -25.18 17.17
N ILE A 523 21.61 -25.01 18.46
CA ILE A 523 20.57 -24.07 18.93
C ILE A 523 20.95 -22.64 18.54
N ASN A 524 22.17 -22.21 18.82
CA ASN A 524 22.62 -20.84 18.49
C ASN A 524 22.64 -20.58 16.97
N ILE A 525 23.07 -21.55 16.16
CA ILE A 525 23.03 -21.46 14.69
C ILE A 525 21.59 -21.43 14.19
N GLY A 526 20.74 -22.32 14.71
CA GLY A 526 19.31 -22.39 14.37
C GLY A 526 18.58 -21.08 14.71
N SER A 527 18.83 -20.52 15.89
CA SER A 527 18.32 -19.20 16.30
C SER A 527 18.78 -18.12 15.33
N THR A 528 20.07 -18.11 14.97
CA THR A 528 20.63 -17.11 14.04
C THR A 528 19.95 -17.17 12.68
N ILE A 529 19.81 -18.36 12.08
CA ILE A 529 19.16 -18.53 10.77
C ILE A 529 17.69 -18.11 10.84
N SER A 530 17.00 -18.50 11.91
CA SER A 530 15.57 -18.24 12.10
C SER A 530 15.28 -16.75 12.29
N TRP A 531 16.11 -16.04 13.07
CA TRP A 531 16.02 -14.58 13.22
C TRP A 531 16.29 -13.83 11.92
N GLN A 532 17.24 -14.30 11.09
CA GLN A 532 17.47 -13.70 9.78
C GLN A 532 16.31 -13.93 8.81
N ALA A 533 15.69 -15.11 8.82
CA ALA A 533 14.48 -15.39 8.05
C ALA A 533 13.34 -14.45 8.48
N CYS A 534 13.16 -14.25 9.79
CA CYS A 534 12.19 -13.31 10.35
C CYS A 534 12.45 -11.86 9.91
N LEU A 535 13.71 -11.41 9.95
CA LEU A 535 14.09 -10.07 9.51
C LEU A 535 13.82 -9.84 8.01
N ILE A 536 14.19 -10.78 7.16
CA ILE A 536 13.92 -10.68 5.70
C ILE A 536 12.41 -10.70 5.42
N GLY A 537 11.67 -11.58 6.11
CA GLY A 537 10.21 -11.66 6.00
C GLY A 537 9.53 -10.36 6.40
N SER A 538 9.90 -9.79 7.55
CA SER A 538 9.29 -8.54 8.06
C SER A 538 9.58 -7.33 7.17
N VAL A 539 10.83 -7.12 6.73
CA VAL A 539 11.20 -6.04 5.80
C VAL A 539 10.58 -6.24 4.41
N GLY A 540 10.51 -7.49 3.93
CA GLY A 540 9.84 -7.84 2.67
C GLY A 540 8.35 -7.48 2.69
N LEU A 541 7.65 -7.78 3.79
CA LEU A 541 6.24 -7.39 3.97
C LEU A 541 6.03 -5.89 4.13
N ILE A 542 6.98 -5.16 4.74
CA ILE A 542 6.92 -3.69 4.79
C ILE A 542 6.90 -3.11 3.38
N ILE A 543 7.82 -3.54 2.51
CA ILE A 543 7.93 -3.03 1.14
C ILE A 543 6.74 -3.43 0.28
N GLU A 544 6.28 -4.69 0.39
CA GLU A 544 5.20 -5.20 -0.47
C GLU A 544 3.81 -4.76 0.03
N VAL A 545 3.65 -4.40 1.32
CA VAL A 545 2.35 -4.06 1.92
C VAL A 545 2.43 -2.86 2.88
N SER A 546 2.98 -3.02 4.09
CA SER A 546 3.18 -1.95 5.10
C SER A 546 3.79 -2.50 6.41
N SER A 547 4.30 -1.62 7.28
CA SER A 547 4.73 -1.96 8.65
C SER A 547 3.62 -2.46 9.56
N LEU A 548 2.42 -1.91 9.45
CA LEU A 548 1.28 -2.36 10.23
C LEU A 548 0.91 -3.80 9.86
N PHE A 549 0.81 -4.09 8.55
CA PHE A 549 0.53 -5.45 8.07
C PHE A 549 1.61 -6.45 8.50
N SER A 550 2.88 -6.08 8.34
CA SER A 550 4.02 -6.91 8.77
C SER A 550 3.94 -7.28 10.27
N ASN A 551 3.64 -6.30 11.13
CA ASN A 551 3.51 -6.54 12.57
C ASN A 551 2.29 -7.39 12.94
N VAL A 552 1.17 -7.23 12.22
CA VAL A 552 -0.02 -8.07 12.40
C VAL A 552 0.31 -9.52 12.07
N ILE A 553 1.04 -9.76 10.99
CA ILE A 553 1.49 -11.11 10.64
C ILE A 553 2.45 -11.65 11.69
N SER A 554 3.44 -10.90 12.17
CA SER A 554 4.31 -11.34 13.29
C SER A 554 3.48 -11.75 14.52
N THR A 555 2.45 -10.97 14.82
CA THR A 555 1.54 -11.19 15.96
C THR A 555 0.64 -12.44 15.80
N LEU A 556 0.56 -13.08 14.63
CA LEU A 556 -0.08 -14.40 14.47
C LEU A 556 0.64 -15.52 15.21
N CYS A 557 1.89 -15.30 15.65
CA CYS A 557 2.61 -16.24 16.50
C CYS A 557 2.02 -16.35 17.92
N LEU A 558 1.19 -15.38 18.35
CA LEU A 558 0.62 -15.31 19.70
C LEU A 558 -0.20 -16.53 20.16
N PRO A 559 -1.06 -17.16 19.33
CA PRO A 559 -1.70 -18.43 19.71
C PRO A 559 -0.77 -19.63 19.54
N VAL A 560 0.20 -19.57 18.64
CA VAL A 560 1.05 -20.72 18.29
C VAL A 560 2.12 -20.96 19.35
N VAL A 561 2.87 -19.92 19.73
CA VAL A 561 4.02 -20.06 20.64
C VAL A 561 3.60 -20.55 22.03
N PRO A 562 2.56 -20.04 22.70
CA PRO A 562 2.13 -20.55 24.00
C PRO A 562 1.65 -22.00 23.96
N VAL A 563 0.98 -22.42 22.87
CA VAL A 563 0.56 -23.82 22.69
C VAL A 563 1.78 -24.72 22.54
N LEU A 564 2.73 -24.35 21.68
CA LEU A 564 3.99 -25.09 21.51
C LEU A 564 4.82 -25.10 22.81
N ALA A 565 4.76 -24.04 23.61
CA ALA A 565 5.45 -23.95 24.89
C ALA A 565 4.92 -24.97 25.91
N VAL A 566 3.60 -25.16 25.97
CA VAL A 566 3.00 -26.21 26.80
C VAL A 566 3.47 -27.59 26.34
N VAL A 567 3.54 -27.81 25.03
CA VAL A 567 3.96 -29.11 24.46
C VAL A 567 5.44 -29.41 24.72
N PHE A 568 6.33 -28.45 24.45
CA PHE A 568 7.78 -28.67 24.47
C PHE A 568 8.44 -28.37 25.82
N PHE A 569 7.97 -27.35 26.54
CA PHE A 569 8.56 -26.88 27.80
C PHE A 569 7.71 -27.21 29.03
N ARG A 570 6.49 -27.74 28.83
CA ARG A 570 5.50 -27.98 29.90
C ARG A 570 5.19 -26.71 30.70
N ASP A 571 5.17 -25.57 30.01
CA ASP A 571 4.76 -24.28 30.56
C ASP A 571 3.38 -24.39 31.23
N GLU A 572 3.25 -23.89 32.46
CA GLU A 572 1.96 -23.87 33.15
C GLU A 572 0.98 -22.92 32.43
N MET A 573 -0.15 -23.47 32.00
CA MET A 573 -1.22 -22.71 31.33
C MET A 573 -2.36 -22.44 32.31
N SER A 574 -2.30 -21.28 32.96
CA SER A 574 -3.31 -20.85 33.91
C SER A 574 -4.61 -20.40 33.22
N GLY A 575 -5.72 -20.34 33.97
CA GLY A 575 -6.99 -19.82 33.44
C GLY A 575 -6.90 -18.40 32.89
N ILE A 576 -6.10 -17.52 33.52
CA ILE A 576 -5.88 -16.15 33.05
C ILE A 576 -5.03 -16.13 31.77
N LYS A 577 -4.03 -17.01 31.61
CA LYS A 577 -3.29 -17.14 30.33
C LYS A 577 -4.22 -17.57 29.19
N LEU A 578 -5.17 -18.46 29.46
CA LEU A 578 -6.19 -18.85 28.48
C LEU A 578 -7.12 -17.68 28.12
N ILE A 579 -7.54 -16.89 29.10
CA ILE A 579 -8.34 -15.68 28.88
C ILE A 579 -7.55 -14.65 28.05
N ALA A 580 -6.28 -14.41 28.40
CA ALA A 580 -5.39 -13.51 27.67
C ALA A 580 -5.20 -13.97 26.21
N MET A 581 -4.97 -15.28 26.00
CA MET A 581 -4.87 -15.86 24.66
C MET A 581 -6.16 -15.69 23.86
N PHE A 582 -7.33 -15.90 24.47
CA PHE A 582 -8.62 -15.68 23.82
C PHE A 582 -8.85 -14.20 23.45
N LEU A 583 -8.55 -13.27 24.36
CA LEU A 583 -8.63 -11.82 24.10
C LEU A 583 -7.67 -11.39 22.99
N ALA A 584 -6.47 -11.99 22.93
CA ALA A 584 -5.51 -11.74 21.87
C ALA A 584 -5.99 -12.25 20.51
N ILE A 585 -6.55 -13.46 20.45
CA ILE A 585 -7.18 -14.02 19.24
C ILE A 585 -8.37 -13.14 18.81
N TRP A 586 -9.20 -12.69 19.75
CA TRP A 586 -10.32 -11.78 19.46
C TRP A 586 -9.82 -10.46 18.87
N GLY A 587 -8.84 -9.82 19.50
CA GLY A 587 -8.22 -8.59 19.01
C GLY A 587 -7.67 -8.79 17.60
N PHE A 588 -7.00 -9.92 17.35
CA PHE A 588 -6.51 -10.29 16.02
C PHE A 588 -7.63 -10.46 14.99
N VAL A 589 -8.68 -11.24 15.31
CA VAL A 589 -9.83 -11.46 14.40
C VAL A 589 -10.55 -10.15 14.13
N SER A 590 -10.67 -9.26 15.12
CA SER A 590 -11.26 -7.92 14.94
C SER A 590 -10.46 -7.07 13.96
N TYR A 591 -9.12 -7.16 14.00
CA TYR A 591 -8.23 -6.49 13.07
C TYR A 591 -8.29 -7.10 11.66
N GLY A 592 -8.22 -8.43 11.53
CA GLY A 592 -8.34 -9.11 10.23
C GLY A 592 -9.71 -8.91 9.58
N TYR A 593 -10.76 -8.88 10.40
CA TYR A 593 -12.11 -8.55 9.97
C TYR A 593 -12.19 -7.12 9.45
N GLN A 594 -11.42 -6.16 9.97
CA GLN A 594 -11.39 -4.80 9.42
C GLN A 594 -10.85 -4.76 7.98
N HIS A 595 -9.86 -5.59 7.62
CA HIS A 595 -9.42 -5.69 6.22
C HIS A 595 -10.52 -6.33 5.34
N TYR A 596 -11.17 -7.38 5.84
CA TYR A 596 -12.30 -8.01 5.15
C TYR A 596 -13.53 -7.08 5.01
N VAL A 597 -13.81 -6.28 6.03
CA VAL A 597 -14.90 -5.30 6.08
C VAL A 597 -14.54 -4.07 5.26
N ASN A 598 -13.30 -3.61 5.24
CA ASN A 598 -12.87 -2.55 4.31
C ASN A 598 -12.90 -3.03 2.85
N ASP A 599 -12.67 -4.32 2.61
CA ASP A 599 -12.82 -4.95 1.30
C ASP A 599 -14.30 -5.19 0.93
N ARG A 600 -15.23 -5.10 1.89
CA ARG A 600 -16.67 -5.35 1.69
C ARG A 600 -17.60 -4.16 1.97
N LYS A 601 -17.13 -3.11 2.64
CA LYS A 601 -17.93 -1.93 2.93
C LYS A 601 -18.04 -1.11 1.65
N PRO A 602 -19.26 -0.90 1.14
CA PRO A 602 -19.48 0.14 0.14
C PRO A 602 -19.03 1.49 0.75
N GLU A 603 -18.57 2.42 -0.10
CA GLU A 603 -18.07 3.75 0.31
C GLU A 603 -19.10 4.64 1.06
N GLU A 604 -20.29 4.13 1.41
CA GLU A 604 -21.36 4.88 2.07
C GLU A 604 -21.24 5.00 3.61
N ASP A 605 -20.44 4.17 4.31
CA ASP A 605 -20.42 4.15 5.80
C ASP A 605 -19.21 4.87 6.45
N GLN A 606 -18.50 5.77 5.76
CA GLN A 606 -17.59 6.72 6.42
C GLN A 606 -18.34 7.98 6.84
N GLU A 607 -19.25 7.84 7.79
CA GLU A 607 -19.73 8.99 8.58
C GLU A 607 -18.55 9.57 9.37
N LEU A 608 -18.30 10.87 9.19
CA LEU A 608 -17.47 11.67 10.07
C LEU A 608 -18.09 11.68 11.48
N PRO A 609 -17.37 11.36 12.56
CA PRO A 609 -17.83 11.68 13.90
C PRO A 609 -17.55 13.15 14.18
N GLN A 610 -18.46 14.04 13.79
CA GLN A 610 -18.55 15.41 14.32
C GLN A 610 -19.91 16.04 14.01
N SER A 611 -20.83 15.97 14.97
CA SER A 611 -21.85 17.00 15.31
C SER A 611 -22.91 16.41 16.25
N LYS A 612 -22.54 16.13 17.50
CA LYS A 612 -23.52 15.98 18.60
C LYS A 612 -23.17 16.80 19.85
N GLU A 613 -22.25 17.75 19.73
CA GLU A 613 -21.92 18.70 20.82
C GLU A 613 -22.26 20.16 20.50
N GLU A 614 -22.97 20.46 19.40
CA GLU A 614 -23.37 21.85 19.07
C GLU A 614 -24.90 22.12 19.12
N GLU A 615 -25.72 21.15 19.50
CA GLU A 615 -27.19 21.36 19.62
C GLU A 615 -27.71 21.65 21.04
N GLU A 616 -26.84 21.66 22.07
CA GLU A 616 -27.24 22.03 23.44
C GLU A 616 -26.81 23.44 23.89
N GLN A 617 -26.19 24.22 23.00
CA GLN A 617 -25.68 25.56 23.35
C GLN A 617 -26.18 26.69 22.42
N LYS A 618 -27.41 26.58 21.91
CA LYS A 618 -28.10 27.64 21.15
C LYS A 618 -29.53 27.90 21.63
N GLN A 619 -29.73 27.85 22.95
CA GLN A 619 -31.00 28.26 23.56
C GLN A 619 -30.80 29.19 24.78
N VAL A 620 -29.84 30.13 24.74
CA VAL A 620 -29.88 31.32 25.60
C VAL A 620 -29.18 32.45 24.85
N ASP A 621 -29.97 33.42 24.38
CA ASP A 621 -29.67 34.85 24.21
C ASP A 621 -30.50 35.44 23.07
N THR A 622 -31.78 35.62 23.41
CA THR A 622 -32.64 36.61 22.75
C THR A 622 -32.42 37.94 23.46
N ILE A 623 -31.73 38.90 22.84
CA ILE A 623 -31.87 40.31 23.19
C ILE A 623 -32.08 41.12 21.92
N HIS A 624 -33.30 41.65 21.81
CA HIS A 624 -33.71 42.74 20.93
C HIS A 624 -32.87 44.00 21.17
N VAL A 625 -32.45 44.69 20.10
CA VAL A 625 -32.60 46.15 19.99
C VAL A 625 -32.86 46.53 18.53
N GLN A 626 -33.96 47.23 18.30
CA GLN A 626 -34.33 47.91 17.06
C GLN A 626 -33.53 49.22 16.88
N ALA A 627 -33.14 49.54 15.64
CA ALA A 627 -33.41 50.79 14.93
C ALA A 627 -32.82 50.72 13.52
#